data_AF-A0A956U9K0-F1
#
_entry.id   AF-A0A956U9K0-F1
#
_cell.length_a   1.000
_cell.length_b   1.000
_cell.length_c   1.000
_cell.angle_alpha   90.00
_cell.angle_beta   90.00
_cell.angle_gamma   90.00
#
_symmetry.space_group_name_H-M   'P 1'
#
loop_
_entity.id
_entity.type
_entity.pdbx_description
1 polymer ?
#
loop_
_entity_poly.entity_id
_entity_poly.type
_entity_poly.pdbx_seq_one_letter_code
_entity_poly.pdbx_strand_id
1 'polypeptide(L)'
;DPLWILKETIIMDSKLLWEHRSRDIELVHSLVEGECQGEVAASQPGSGGLGAGNVSINIEHEGAAAAGTAPSQENSVKASAALPMLHNEDAILQGDLTKIQITMVLQSIQMGKMTGRLAIRTESKGVDVYFDEGEPTHATDGVDKGNEVIFDLVCLQSGKFQFIPDERTVERSVTYRLDGLLMESISLVDQSNYLVKEGLKDSCYLISRALGMTEQDLTNTLSQGLPLDQNVQFDLLRYLGNYKQFSEMQTAKPLKRSEWVPILFNLVTLGIVSIAETPPQDSTHAAVVEEQIDYNSLAASLKPITRAETGILIYPALQYFLAQEIYRNQLCGIPVTLAVFSIKMHEVGKELTNLDIFDIMAQITEMKRPIDILGHFQTFEYALILPNMGSRAAANVVQKIQSAIPSVTFKSGINGANITIDFGIAGVPEHCTSMGQLIPAAAEARKRAESTSSNVMVYQS
;
A
#
# COMPACT_ATOMS: atom_id res chain seq x y z
N ASP A 1 -0.27 17.55 -24.93
CA ASP A 1 -0.58 16.41 -24.05
C ASP A 1 0.67 15.93 -23.34
N PRO A 2 0.57 15.41 -22.10
CA PRO A 2 1.73 14.94 -21.37
C PRO A 2 2.36 13.75 -22.09
N LEU A 3 3.69 13.67 -21.99
CA LEU A 3 4.49 12.64 -22.63
C LEU A 3 4.83 11.56 -21.60
N TRP A 4 4.45 10.33 -21.90
CA TRP A 4 4.67 9.15 -21.07
C TRP A 4 5.71 8.26 -21.73
N ILE A 5 6.67 7.75 -20.94
CA ILE A 5 7.82 6.98 -21.44
C ILE A 5 8.04 5.78 -20.51
N LEU A 6 8.06 4.57 -21.07
CA LEU A 6 8.37 3.34 -20.32
C LEU A 6 9.71 2.76 -20.78
N LYS A 7 10.59 2.46 -19.82
CA LYS A 7 11.93 1.88 -20.08
C LYS A 7 12.17 0.67 -19.19
N GLU A 8 12.74 -0.36 -19.77
CA GLU A 8 13.27 -1.52 -19.06
C GLU A 8 14.75 -1.29 -18.78
N THR A 9 15.21 -1.51 -17.54
CA THR A 9 16.63 -1.33 -17.18
C THR A 9 17.16 -2.58 -16.50
N ILE A 10 18.20 -3.18 -17.08
CA ILE A 10 18.90 -4.34 -16.52
C ILE A 10 20.34 -3.94 -16.24
N ILE A 11 20.67 -3.81 -14.95
CA ILE A 11 21.98 -3.59 -14.31
C ILE A 11 22.81 -2.41 -14.85
N MET A 12 23.11 -2.32 -16.15
CA MET A 12 23.83 -1.22 -16.79
C MET A 12 23.28 -0.78 -18.16
N ASP A 13 22.23 -1.41 -18.69
CA ASP A 13 21.65 -1.04 -19.98
C ASP A 13 20.16 -0.71 -19.85
N SER A 14 19.70 0.34 -20.55
CA SER A 14 18.33 0.83 -20.50
C SER A 14 17.71 0.83 -21.88
N LYS A 15 16.66 0.02 -22.06
CA LYS A 15 15.94 -0.15 -23.31
C LYS A 15 14.60 0.57 -23.25
N LEU A 16 14.34 1.43 -24.22
CA LEU A 16 13.03 2.06 -24.39
C LEU A 16 12.02 1.02 -24.88
N LEU A 17 10.92 0.85 -24.14
CA LEU A 17 9.81 -0.02 -24.56
C LEU A 17 8.84 0.76 -25.43
N TRP A 18 8.33 1.90 -24.94
CA TRP A 18 7.47 2.78 -25.72
C TRP A 18 7.48 4.23 -25.22
N GLU A 19 7.01 5.13 -26.08
CA GLU A 19 6.76 6.55 -25.81
C GLU A 19 5.36 6.92 -26.34
N HIS A 20 4.52 7.53 -25.51
CA HIS A 20 3.14 7.85 -25.88
C HIS A 20 2.67 9.21 -25.32
N ARG A 21 1.99 10.00 -26.14
CA ARG A 21 1.41 11.30 -25.74
C ARG A 21 -0.10 11.17 -25.56
N SER A 22 -0.57 11.24 -24.33
CA SER A 22 -2.01 11.18 -24.03
C SER A 22 -2.34 11.89 -22.72
N ARG A 23 -3.53 12.48 -22.64
CA ARG A 23 -4.15 12.95 -21.38
C ARG A 23 -5.04 11.89 -20.72
N ASP A 24 -5.31 10.80 -21.45
CA ASP A 24 -6.12 9.68 -20.98
C ASP A 24 -5.25 8.73 -20.15
N ILE A 25 -5.54 8.68 -18.85
CA ILE A 25 -4.77 7.92 -17.86
C ILE A 25 -5.12 6.43 -17.93
N GLU A 26 -6.34 6.07 -18.31
CA GLU A 26 -6.77 4.66 -18.42
C GLU A 26 -6.03 3.96 -19.57
N LEU A 27 -5.86 4.66 -20.70
CA LEU A 27 -5.07 4.16 -21.82
C LEU A 27 -3.60 3.94 -21.42
N VAL A 28 -3.00 4.88 -20.69
CA VAL A 28 -1.61 4.76 -20.22
C VAL A 28 -1.46 3.60 -19.23
N HIS A 29 -2.44 3.39 -18.36
CA HIS A 29 -2.45 2.26 -17.43
C HIS A 29 -2.49 0.91 -18.15
N SER A 30 -3.40 0.76 -19.13
CA SER A 30 -3.52 -0.46 -19.93
C SER A 30 -2.24 -0.77 -20.72
N LEU A 31 -1.56 0.25 -21.26
CA LEU A 31 -0.28 0.09 -21.95
C LEU A 31 0.86 -0.36 -21.03
N VAL A 32 0.86 0.06 -19.76
CA VAL A 32 1.83 -0.42 -18.76
C VAL A 32 1.52 -1.86 -18.36
N GLU A 33 0.25 -2.18 -18.10
CA GLU A 33 -0.17 -3.52 -17.69
C GLU A 33 0.10 -4.58 -18.77
N GLY A 34 -0.13 -4.26 -20.05
CA GLY A 34 0.16 -5.16 -21.16
C GLY A 34 1.64 -5.55 -21.26
N GLU A 35 2.55 -4.58 -21.07
CA GLU A 35 4.00 -4.82 -21.09
C GLU A 35 4.47 -5.60 -19.84
N CYS A 36 3.80 -5.44 -18.69
CA CYS A 36 4.13 -6.16 -17.46
C CYS A 36 3.60 -7.60 -17.40
N GLN A 37 2.56 -7.93 -18.18
CA GLN A 37 1.94 -9.27 -18.17
C GLN A 37 2.40 -10.17 -19.32
N GLY A 38 3.30 -9.70 -20.19
CA GLY A 38 3.92 -10.53 -21.23
C GLY A 38 2.98 -10.94 -22.37
N GLU A 39 1.83 -10.28 -22.50
CA GLU A 39 0.96 -10.47 -23.67
C GLU A 39 1.49 -9.64 -24.84
N VAL A 40 2.07 -10.35 -25.81
CA VAL A 40 2.47 -9.79 -27.11
C VAL A 40 1.21 -9.46 -27.92
N ALA A 41 0.69 -8.24 -27.77
CA ALA A 41 -0.24 -7.65 -28.74
C ALA A 41 0.54 -6.74 -29.69
N ALA A 42 1.10 -7.32 -30.74
CA ALA A 42 1.66 -6.56 -31.84
C ALA A 42 0.55 -5.77 -32.55
N SER A 43 0.51 -4.46 -32.32
CA SER A 43 -0.19 -3.51 -33.19
C SER A 43 0.84 -2.58 -33.81
N GLN A 44 1.19 -2.84 -35.08
CA GLN A 44 1.84 -1.84 -35.92
C GLN A 44 0.79 -1.13 -36.79
N PRO A 45 0.98 0.18 -37.04
CA PRO A 45 0.06 0.99 -37.83
C PRO A 45 0.23 0.75 -39.33
N GLY A 46 -0.91 0.79 -40.04
CA GLY A 46 -0.95 0.64 -41.48
C GLY A 46 -0.26 1.77 -42.24
N SER A 47 0.38 1.37 -43.34
CA SER A 47 0.52 2.22 -44.52
C SER A 47 0.19 1.38 -45.78
N GLY A 48 -0.87 1.82 -46.48
CA GLY A 48 -1.17 1.68 -47.91
C GLY A 48 -1.00 0.35 -48.65
N GLY A 49 -2.09 -0.09 -49.32
CA GLY A 49 -1.98 -0.64 -50.67
C GLY A 49 -2.81 -1.89 -50.99
N LEU A 50 -3.97 -1.65 -51.60
CA LEU A 50 -4.60 -2.40 -52.73
C LEU A 50 -4.23 -3.88 -52.94
N GLY A 51 -5.22 -4.77 -52.92
CA GLY A 51 -5.09 -6.08 -53.57
C GLY A 51 -6.19 -7.06 -53.23
N ALA A 52 -6.87 -7.54 -54.26
CA ALA A 52 -8.06 -8.38 -54.21
C ALA A 52 -7.80 -9.82 -53.72
N GLY A 53 -8.87 -10.43 -53.19
CA GLY A 53 -9.33 -11.73 -53.70
C GLY A 53 -8.88 -12.99 -52.96
N ASN A 54 -9.89 -13.72 -52.51
CA ASN A 54 -10.01 -15.18 -52.47
C ASN A 54 -9.33 -15.96 -51.33
N VAL A 55 -10.19 -16.34 -50.39
CA VAL A 55 -10.45 -17.72 -49.93
C VAL A 55 -9.78 -18.81 -50.77
N SER A 56 -9.08 -19.74 -50.12
CA SER A 56 -9.06 -21.16 -50.49
C SER A 56 -8.63 -22.04 -49.31
N ILE A 57 -9.47 -23.02 -49.04
CA ILE A 57 -9.31 -24.18 -48.15
C ILE A 57 -8.73 -25.33 -48.99
N ASN A 58 -7.89 -26.19 -48.40
CA ASN A 58 -7.75 -27.64 -48.64
C ASN A 58 -6.66 -28.19 -47.69
N ILE A 59 -6.89 -29.13 -46.76
CA ILE A 59 -7.41 -30.52 -46.82
C ILE A 59 -6.45 -31.50 -47.52
N GLU A 60 -5.82 -32.31 -46.65
CA GLU A 60 -5.38 -33.73 -46.74
C GLU A 60 -4.41 -34.19 -47.83
N HIS A 61 -3.36 -34.92 -47.43
CA HIS A 61 -3.35 -36.40 -47.55
C HIS A 61 -2.17 -37.08 -46.83
N GLU A 62 -2.46 -38.26 -46.29
CA GLU A 62 -1.60 -39.28 -45.69
C GLU A 62 -0.46 -39.82 -46.59
N GLY A 63 0.57 -40.40 -45.97
CA GLY A 63 1.49 -41.32 -46.65
C GLY A 63 2.67 -41.81 -45.79
N ALA A 64 2.63 -43.08 -45.42
CA ALA A 64 3.55 -43.78 -44.52
C ALA A 64 4.97 -44.09 -45.08
N ALA A 65 5.95 -44.29 -44.18
CA ALA A 65 6.75 -45.52 -44.02
C ALA A 65 8.23 -45.29 -43.60
N ALA A 66 8.54 -45.84 -42.41
CA ALA A 66 9.75 -46.56 -41.96
C ALA A 66 11.17 -46.20 -42.45
N ALA A 67 12.06 -45.91 -41.49
CA ALA A 67 13.17 -46.77 -41.03
C ALA A 67 14.45 -45.99 -40.65
N GLY A 68 15.05 -46.34 -39.49
CA GLY A 68 16.51 -46.40 -39.36
C GLY A 68 17.20 -45.51 -38.32
N THR A 69 17.75 -46.20 -37.31
CA THR A 69 19.00 -45.91 -36.56
C THR A 69 19.01 -44.91 -35.39
N ALA A 70 19.54 -45.42 -34.26
CA ALA A 70 19.63 -44.81 -32.94
C ALA A 70 20.77 -43.76 -32.79
N PRO A 71 20.69 -42.88 -31.77
CA PRO A 71 21.62 -41.77 -31.57
C PRO A 71 22.70 -42.05 -30.50
N SER A 72 23.75 -41.23 -30.51
CA SER A 72 24.78 -41.15 -29.47
C SER A 72 24.78 -39.78 -28.78
N GLN A 73 24.62 -39.82 -27.45
CA GLN A 73 25.12 -38.94 -26.37
C GLN A 73 24.72 -37.44 -26.23
N GLU A 74 24.10 -37.19 -25.06
CA GLU A 74 24.36 -36.15 -24.03
C GLU A 74 24.33 -34.65 -24.43
N ASN A 75 23.78 -33.70 -23.68
CA ASN A 75 23.21 -33.61 -22.33
C ASN A 75 22.51 -32.23 -22.26
N SER A 76 21.30 -32.13 -21.72
CA SER A 76 20.91 -31.06 -20.77
C SER A 76 19.41 -31.10 -20.47
N VAL A 77 19.15 -30.93 -19.18
CA VAL A 77 17.93 -31.20 -18.43
C VAL A 77 16.84 -30.18 -18.74
N LYS A 78 15.62 -30.67 -19.04
CA LYS A 78 14.38 -29.98 -18.70
C LYS A 78 13.39 -30.96 -18.10
N ALA A 79 12.96 -30.62 -16.89
CA ALA A 79 11.93 -31.26 -16.12
C ALA A 79 10.55 -31.10 -16.78
N SER A 80 9.85 -32.21 -16.95
CA SER A 80 8.39 -32.37 -16.91
C SER A 80 8.08 -33.73 -17.54
N ALA A 81 7.78 -34.73 -16.71
CA ALA A 81 7.11 -35.96 -17.16
C ALA A 81 6.43 -36.63 -15.97
N ALA A 82 5.10 -36.76 -16.06
CA ALA A 82 4.34 -37.69 -15.26
C ALA A 82 4.97 -39.10 -15.39
N LEU A 83 5.30 -39.72 -14.26
CA LEU A 83 5.71 -41.13 -14.25
C LEU A 83 4.52 -41.99 -14.66
N PRO A 84 4.62 -42.82 -15.72
CA PRO A 84 3.57 -43.76 -16.05
C PRO A 84 3.48 -44.81 -14.94
N MET A 85 2.25 -45.17 -14.56
CA MET A 85 2.00 -46.34 -13.73
C MET A 85 2.48 -47.57 -14.51
N LEU A 86 3.64 -48.11 -14.13
CA LEU A 86 4.07 -49.44 -14.53
C LEU A 86 3.03 -50.42 -13.97
N HIS A 87 2.28 -51.07 -14.86
CA HIS A 87 1.48 -52.24 -14.50
C HIS A 87 2.45 -53.32 -14.02
N ASN A 88 2.71 -53.34 -12.72
CA ASN A 88 3.46 -54.42 -12.08
C ASN A 88 2.45 -55.49 -11.65
N GLU A 89 2.59 -56.71 -12.17
CA GLU A 89 1.68 -57.84 -11.91
C GLU A 89 1.74 -58.37 -10.46
N ASP A 90 2.55 -57.75 -9.59
CA ASP A 90 2.84 -58.18 -8.21
C ASP A 90 2.14 -57.35 -7.10
N ALA A 91 1.17 -56.49 -7.43
CA ALA A 91 0.49 -55.67 -6.42
C ALA A 91 -0.50 -56.50 -5.57
N ILE A 92 -0.19 -56.66 -4.28
CA ILE A 92 -1.01 -57.42 -3.31
C ILE A 92 -2.29 -56.65 -2.93
N LEU A 93 -2.24 -55.32 -2.93
CA LEU A 93 -3.36 -54.46 -2.57
C LEU A 93 -3.49 -53.33 -3.59
N GLN A 94 -4.62 -53.24 -4.28
CA GLN A 94 -4.89 -52.16 -5.24
C GLN A 94 -6.37 -51.79 -5.24
N GLY A 95 -6.67 -50.53 -5.54
CA GLY A 95 -8.05 -50.07 -5.54
C GLY A 95 -8.20 -48.58 -5.82
N ASP A 96 -9.41 -48.11 -5.53
CA ASP A 96 -9.85 -46.73 -5.77
C ASP A 96 -10.35 -46.12 -4.45
N LEU A 97 -9.85 -44.93 -4.13
CA LEU A 97 -10.19 -44.19 -2.92
C LEU A 97 -11.65 -43.73 -2.88
N THR A 98 -12.32 -43.68 -4.03
CA THR A 98 -13.77 -43.43 -4.08
C THR A 98 -14.60 -44.58 -3.53
N LYS A 99 -14.02 -45.79 -3.45
CA LYS A 99 -14.70 -47.01 -2.98
C LYS A 99 -14.26 -47.43 -1.57
N ILE A 100 -13.02 -47.13 -1.20
CA ILE A 100 -12.42 -47.54 0.08
C ILE A 100 -11.72 -46.34 0.69
N GLN A 101 -11.98 -46.06 1.97
CA GLN A 101 -11.28 -45.00 2.69
C GLN A 101 -9.81 -45.37 2.88
N ILE A 102 -8.91 -44.42 2.61
CA ILE A 102 -7.46 -44.61 2.74
C ILE A 102 -7.02 -45.03 4.15
N THR A 103 -7.75 -44.60 5.18
CA THR A 103 -7.52 -45.00 6.57
C THR A 103 -7.60 -46.52 6.76
N MET A 104 -8.57 -47.18 6.12
CA MET A 104 -8.74 -48.64 6.16
C MET A 104 -7.59 -49.36 5.46
N VAL A 105 -7.08 -48.80 4.37
CA VAL A 105 -5.92 -49.32 3.65
C VAL A 105 -4.67 -49.25 4.52
N LEU A 106 -4.41 -48.11 5.14
CA LEU A 106 -3.28 -47.92 6.06
C LEU A 106 -3.36 -48.88 7.25
N GLN A 107 -4.53 -49.06 7.85
CA GLN A 107 -4.75 -50.02 8.94
C GLN A 107 -4.53 -51.47 8.49
N SER A 108 -4.95 -51.84 7.27
CA SER A 108 -4.74 -53.20 6.75
C SER A 108 -3.26 -53.54 6.58
N ILE A 109 -2.44 -52.57 6.14
CA ILE A 109 -0.98 -52.69 6.00
C ILE A 109 -0.34 -52.89 7.38
N GLN A 110 -0.80 -52.12 8.39
CA GLN A 110 -0.32 -52.24 9.77
C GLN A 110 -0.69 -53.59 10.40
N MET A 111 -1.96 -54.00 10.30
CA MET A 111 -2.44 -55.29 10.82
C MET A 111 -1.76 -56.48 10.13
N GLY A 112 -1.51 -56.37 8.83
CA GLY A 112 -0.80 -57.37 8.04
C GLY A 112 0.71 -57.36 8.22
N LYS A 113 1.27 -56.41 9.00
CA LYS A 113 2.71 -56.18 9.17
C LYS A 113 3.47 -56.12 7.84
N MET A 114 2.86 -55.50 6.83
CA MET A 114 3.39 -55.50 5.47
C MET A 114 4.58 -54.54 5.35
N THR A 115 5.57 -54.92 4.55
CA THR A 115 6.72 -54.08 4.17
C THR A 115 6.68 -53.80 2.68
N GLY A 116 6.82 -52.55 2.28
CA GLY A 116 6.72 -52.11 0.89
C GLY A 116 6.30 -50.66 0.75
N ARG A 117 6.00 -50.25 -0.48
CA ARG A 117 5.55 -48.89 -0.81
C ARG A 117 4.06 -48.87 -1.18
N LEU A 118 3.30 -48.02 -0.51
CA LEU A 118 1.96 -47.63 -0.94
C LEU A 118 2.06 -46.40 -1.85
N ALA A 119 1.72 -46.59 -3.12
CA ALA A 119 1.67 -45.55 -4.13
C ALA A 119 0.21 -45.11 -4.32
N ILE A 120 -0.06 -43.82 -4.17
CA ILE A 120 -1.35 -43.20 -4.47
C ILE A 120 -1.14 -42.22 -5.62
N ARG A 121 -2.01 -42.28 -6.62
CA ARG A 121 -2.01 -41.34 -7.75
C ARG A 121 -3.40 -40.76 -7.95
N THR A 122 -3.45 -39.44 -8.02
CA THR A 122 -4.64 -38.64 -8.34
C THR A 122 -4.38 -37.86 -9.63
N GLU A 123 -5.34 -37.07 -10.11
CA GLU A 123 -5.16 -36.23 -11.30
C GLU A 123 -4.10 -35.13 -11.10
N SER A 124 -3.91 -34.66 -9.86
CA SER A 124 -3.05 -33.50 -9.55
C SER A 124 -1.87 -33.79 -8.62
N LYS A 125 -1.95 -34.84 -7.79
CA LYS A 125 -0.93 -35.22 -6.80
C LYS A 125 -0.57 -36.71 -6.87
N GLY A 126 0.70 -37.02 -6.64
CA GLY A 126 1.17 -38.37 -6.37
C GLY A 126 1.73 -38.43 -4.96
N VAL A 127 1.36 -39.46 -4.19
CA VAL A 127 1.82 -39.68 -2.82
C VAL A 127 2.44 -41.06 -2.73
N ASP A 128 3.59 -41.16 -2.08
CA ASP A 128 4.28 -42.43 -1.81
C ASP A 128 4.56 -42.55 -0.32
N VAL A 129 4.11 -43.66 0.28
CA VAL A 129 4.33 -43.98 1.71
C VAL A 129 5.01 -45.34 1.80
N TYR A 130 6.15 -45.38 2.49
CA TYR A 130 6.94 -46.59 2.69
C TYR A 130 6.71 -47.15 4.09
N PHE A 131 6.52 -48.46 4.16
CA PHE A 131 6.24 -49.20 5.38
C PHE A 131 7.33 -50.23 5.65
N ASP A 132 7.62 -50.46 6.93
CA ASP A 132 8.45 -51.56 7.41
C ASP A 132 7.73 -52.24 8.59
N GLU A 133 7.43 -53.53 8.44
CA GLU A 133 6.64 -54.34 9.38
C GLU A 133 5.30 -53.69 9.77
N GLY A 134 4.65 -53.02 8.81
CA GLY A 134 3.37 -52.34 9.00
C GLY A 134 3.45 -50.92 9.57
N GLU A 135 4.63 -50.45 9.97
CA GLU A 135 4.82 -49.07 10.45
C GLU A 135 5.34 -48.15 9.33
N PRO A 136 4.78 -46.94 9.15
CA PRO A 136 5.24 -45.99 8.16
C PRO A 136 6.61 -45.44 8.56
N THR A 137 7.56 -45.47 7.62
CA THR A 137 8.94 -45.00 7.83
C THR A 137 9.22 -43.69 7.09
N HIS A 138 8.64 -43.54 5.91
CA HIS A 138 8.80 -42.37 5.05
C HIS A 138 7.53 -42.10 4.27
N ALA A 139 7.20 -40.83 4.11
CA ALA A 139 6.12 -40.39 3.22
C ALA A 139 6.59 -39.16 2.44
N THR A 140 6.22 -39.08 1.16
CA THR A 140 6.49 -37.92 0.30
C THR A 140 5.43 -37.77 -0.79
N ASP A 141 5.14 -36.53 -1.18
CA ASP A 141 4.34 -36.21 -2.36
C ASP A 141 5.13 -35.46 -3.45
N GLY A 142 6.47 -35.44 -3.31
CA GLY A 142 7.40 -34.70 -4.16
C GLY A 142 7.69 -33.28 -3.69
N VAL A 143 6.83 -32.66 -2.88
CA VAL A 143 7.01 -31.30 -2.32
C VAL A 143 7.28 -31.40 -0.83
N ASP A 144 6.41 -32.08 -0.10
CA ASP A 144 6.48 -32.30 1.34
C ASP A 144 6.96 -33.73 1.66
N LYS A 145 7.42 -33.88 2.91
CA LYS A 145 7.91 -35.16 3.46
C LYS A 145 7.46 -35.33 4.92
N GLY A 146 7.26 -36.58 5.32
CA GLY A 146 7.02 -36.97 6.71
C GLY A 146 5.54 -36.97 7.11
N ASN A 147 5.27 -36.71 8.39
CA ASN A 147 3.92 -36.80 8.99
C ASN A 147 2.87 -35.99 8.21
N GLU A 148 3.26 -34.81 7.71
CA GLU A 148 2.41 -33.90 6.94
C GLU A 148 1.80 -34.53 5.71
N VAL A 149 2.58 -35.36 5.01
CA VAL A 149 2.11 -36.07 3.82
C VAL A 149 1.05 -37.12 4.20
N ILE A 150 1.15 -37.70 5.40
CA ILE A 150 0.16 -38.65 5.91
C ILE A 150 -1.12 -37.92 6.33
N PHE A 151 -1.02 -36.74 6.96
CA PHE A 151 -2.18 -35.91 7.30
C PHE A 151 -2.96 -35.49 6.04
N ASP A 152 -2.24 -35.06 5.00
CA ASP A 152 -2.82 -34.70 3.71
C ASP A 152 -3.40 -35.92 2.97
N LEU A 153 -2.73 -37.08 3.05
CA LEU A 153 -3.16 -38.32 2.42
C LEU A 153 -4.57 -38.72 2.88
N VAL A 154 -4.87 -38.59 4.18
CA VAL A 154 -6.19 -38.92 4.75
C VAL A 154 -7.29 -37.97 4.25
N CYS A 155 -6.94 -36.77 3.79
CA CYS A 155 -7.88 -35.81 3.21
C CYS A 155 -8.25 -36.10 1.74
N LEU A 156 -7.56 -37.04 1.06
CA LEU A 156 -7.84 -37.35 -0.35
C LEU A 156 -9.21 -38.03 -0.53
N GLN A 157 -10.06 -37.44 -1.37
CA GLN A 157 -11.40 -37.96 -1.66
C GLN A 157 -11.45 -38.91 -2.86
N SER A 158 -10.45 -38.87 -3.74
CA SER A 158 -10.37 -39.71 -4.95
C SER A 158 -8.92 -40.03 -5.30
N GLY A 159 -8.71 -41.10 -6.06
CA GLY A 159 -7.39 -41.55 -6.47
C GLY A 159 -7.30 -43.06 -6.60
N LYS A 160 -6.29 -43.55 -7.34
CA LYS A 160 -5.96 -44.97 -7.39
C LYS A 160 -4.78 -45.23 -6.46
N PHE A 161 -4.86 -46.33 -5.71
CA PHE A 161 -3.77 -46.77 -4.85
C PHE A 161 -3.29 -48.15 -5.27
N GLN A 162 -1.99 -48.40 -5.05
CA GLN A 162 -1.33 -49.66 -5.30
C GLN A 162 -0.25 -49.87 -4.24
N PHE A 163 -0.24 -51.02 -3.58
CA PHE A 163 0.83 -51.43 -2.69
C PHE A 163 1.80 -52.33 -3.45
N ILE A 164 3.07 -51.95 -3.44
CA ILE A 164 4.17 -52.64 -4.09
C ILE A 164 5.02 -53.28 -2.98
N PRO A 165 4.98 -54.63 -2.84
CA PRO A 165 5.71 -55.33 -1.79
C PRO A 165 7.23 -55.16 -1.91
N ASP A 166 7.93 -55.26 -0.79
CA ASP A 166 9.40 -55.29 -0.68
C ASP A 166 10.15 -54.05 -1.21
N GLU A 167 9.43 -53.04 -1.70
CA GLU A 167 10.00 -51.75 -2.07
C GLU A 167 10.31 -50.93 -0.81
N ARG A 168 11.59 -50.80 -0.51
CA ARG A 168 12.10 -50.14 0.70
C ARG A 168 12.80 -48.83 0.36
N THR A 169 12.85 -47.94 1.35
CA THR A 169 13.63 -46.71 1.30
C THR A 169 14.60 -46.62 2.47
N VAL A 170 15.68 -45.85 2.28
CA VAL A 170 16.64 -45.50 3.35
C VAL A 170 16.22 -44.23 4.09
N GLU A 171 15.34 -43.41 3.50
CA GLU A 171 14.86 -42.19 4.12
C GLU A 171 13.93 -42.51 5.30
N ARG A 172 14.01 -41.71 6.37
CA ARG A 172 13.09 -41.79 7.50
C ARG A 172 12.59 -40.38 7.81
N SER A 173 11.34 -40.12 7.46
CA SER A 173 10.71 -38.81 7.64
C SER A 173 9.46 -38.86 8.51
N VAL A 174 8.87 -40.04 8.68
CA VAL A 174 7.70 -40.24 9.54
C VAL A 174 8.22 -40.52 10.95
N THR A 175 7.79 -39.70 11.90
CA THR A 175 8.27 -39.77 13.29
C THR A 175 7.24 -40.31 14.24
N TYR A 176 5.95 -40.27 13.86
CA TYR A 176 4.84 -40.70 14.71
C TYR A 176 4.35 -42.08 14.27
N ARG A 177 3.75 -42.80 15.22
CA ARG A 177 3.11 -44.09 14.95
C ARG A 177 1.84 -43.89 14.14
N LEU A 178 1.50 -44.88 13.30
CA LEU A 178 0.34 -44.78 12.41
C LEU A 178 -0.96 -44.46 13.17
N ASP A 179 -1.21 -45.12 14.30
CA ASP A 179 -2.43 -44.87 15.10
C ASP A 179 -2.56 -43.41 15.55
N GLY A 180 -1.45 -42.79 15.97
CA GLY A 180 -1.40 -41.38 16.37
C GLY A 180 -1.65 -40.45 15.17
N LEU A 181 -1.01 -40.76 14.04
CA LEU A 181 -1.20 -40.02 12.79
C LEU A 181 -2.65 -40.08 12.31
N LEU A 182 -3.29 -41.24 12.38
CA LEU A 182 -4.68 -41.43 11.96
C LEU A 182 -5.65 -40.66 12.87
N MET A 183 -5.45 -40.69 14.19
CA MET A 183 -6.30 -39.96 15.13
C MET A 183 -6.22 -38.44 14.91
N GLU A 184 -5.01 -37.91 14.73
CA GLU A 184 -4.80 -36.51 14.42
C GLU A 184 -5.37 -36.14 13.04
N SER A 185 -5.19 -36.99 12.03
CA SER A 185 -5.76 -36.80 10.70
C SER A 185 -7.28 -36.72 10.71
N ILE A 186 -7.96 -37.59 11.47
CA ILE A 186 -9.43 -37.57 11.59
C ILE A 186 -9.89 -36.24 12.18
N SER A 187 -9.23 -35.79 13.26
CA SER A 187 -9.51 -34.49 13.88
C SER A 187 -9.30 -33.33 12.90
N LEU A 188 -8.21 -33.35 12.13
CA LEU A 188 -7.93 -32.34 11.10
C LEU A 188 -8.97 -32.33 9.98
N VAL A 189 -9.44 -33.50 9.54
CA VAL A 189 -10.50 -33.64 8.54
C VAL A 189 -11.81 -33.03 9.07
N ASP A 190 -12.19 -33.35 10.30
CA ASP A 190 -13.41 -32.81 10.90
C ASP A 190 -13.36 -31.29 11.06
N GLN A 191 -12.24 -30.75 11.54
CA GLN A 191 -12.00 -29.31 11.66
C GLN A 191 -12.02 -28.61 10.30
N SER A 192 -11.39 -29.21 9.29
CA SER A 192 -11.43 -28.64 7.93
C SER A 192 -12.84 -28.69 7.35
N ASN A 193 -13.60 -29.76 7.57
CA ASN A 193 -14.96 -29.87 7.08
C ASN A 193 -15.87 -28.83 7.74
N TYR A 194 -15.66 -28.57 9.04
CA TYR A 194 -16.34 -27.49 9.74
C TYR A 194 -16.02 -26.13 9.11
N LEU A 195 -14.75 -25.82 8.87
CA LEU A 195 -14.35 -24.55 8.26
C LEU A 195 -14.93 -24.36 6.84
N VAL A 196 -14.93 -25.42 6.01
CA VAL A 196 -15.54 -25.39 4.68
C VAL A 196 -17.05 -25.15 4.78
N LYS A 197 -17.72 -25.76 5.76
CA LYS A 197 -19.15 -25.53 6.03
C LYS A 197 -19.45 -24.09 6.47
N GLU A 198 -18.56 -23.49 7.26
CA GLU A 198 -18.61 -22.07 7.64
C GLU A 198 -18.24 -21.12 6.49
N GLY A 199 -17.91 -21.63 5.30
CA GLY A 199 -17.68 -20.84 4.10
C GLY A 199 -16.22 -20.62 3.74
N LEU A 200 -15.28 -21.36 4.34
CA LEU A 200 -13.86 -21.27 4.00
C LEU A 200 -13.62 -21.66 2.53
N LYS A 201 -13.13 -20.69 1.75
CA LYS A 201 -12.74 -20.83 0.34
C LYS A 201 -11.44 -20.02 0.13
N ASP A 202 -10.68 -20.31 -0.93
CA ASP A 202 -9.44 -19.55 -1.22
C ASP A 202 -9.70 -18.05 -1.42
N SER A 203 -10.89 -17.69 -1.91
CA SER A 203 -11.32 -16.31 -2.14
C SER A 203 -12.03 -15.65 -0.95
N CYS A 204 -12.19 -16.34 0.19
CA CYS A 204 -12.91 -15.78 1.33
C CYS A 204 -12.04 -14.80 2.15
N TYR A 205 -12.71 -13.97 2.93
CA TYR A 205 -12.11 -13.03 3.86
C TYR A 205 -12.26 -13.53 5.29
N LEU A 206 -11.16 -13.52 6.02
CA LEU A 206 -11.09 -13.77 7.45
C LEU A 206 -11.18 -12.42 8.17
N ILE A 207 -12.26 -12.20 8.92
CA ILE A 207 -12.53 -10.94 9.62
C ILE A 207 -12.25 -11.16 11.11
N SER A 208 -11.31 -10.41 11.66
CA SER A 208 -10.93 -10.47 13.07
C SER A 208 -11.83 -9.53 13.89
N ARG A 209 -12.39 -10.06 14.98
CA ARG A 209 -13.16 -9.31 15.99
C ARG A 209 -12.33 -8.98 17.22
N ALA A 210 -11.04 -9.32 17.20
CA ALA A 210 -10.14 -9.15 18.34
C ALA A 210 -9.83 -7.68 18.68
N LEU A 211 -10.01 -6.74 17.75
CA LEU A 211 -9.64 -5.32 17.90
C LEU A 211 -10.43 -4.57 18.99
N GLY A 212 -11.60 -5.08 19.37
CA GLY A 212 -12.42 -4.51 20.45
C GLY A 212 -12.16 -5.13 21.84
N MET A 213 -11.29 -6.13 21.94
CA MET A 213 -11.07 -6.89 23.17
C MET A 213 -9.77 -6.46 23.86
N THR A 214 -9.76 -6.47 25.19
CA THR A 214 -8.49 -6.32 25.92
C THR A 214 -7.65 -7.60 25.75
N GLU A 215 -6.32 -7.49 25.89
CA GLU A 215 -5.43 -8.65 25.82
C GLU A 215 -5.78 -9.73 26.87
N GLN A 216 -6.27 -9.31 28.04
CA GLN A 216 -6.73 -10.23 29.09
C GLN A 216 -7.99 -10.98 28.68
N ASP A 217 -8.99 -10.28 28.11
CA ASP A 217 -10.22 -10.91 27.65
C ASP A 217 -9.97 -11.88 26.48
N LEU A 218 -9.06 -11.49 25.57
CA LEU A 218 -8.66 -12.34 24.46
C LEU A 218 -7.96 -13.62 24.95
N THR A 219 -7.04 -13.48 25.91
CA THR A 219 -6.36 -14.63 26.54
C THR A 219 -7.35 -15.57 27.23
N ASN A 220 -8.34 -15.00 27.96
CA ASN A 220 -9.40 -15.76 28.62
C ASN A 220 -10.36 -16.45 27.64
N THR A 221 -10.53 -15.90 26.44
CA THR A 221 -11.36 -16.50 25.40
C THR A 221 -10.62 -17.63 24.72
N LEU A 222 -9.33 -17.43 24.38
CA LEU A 222 -8.48 -18.46 23.77
C LEU A 222 -8.30 -19.69 24.68
N SER A 223 -8.28 -19.50 26.00
CA SER A 223 -8.17 -20.62 26.95
C SER A 223 -9.40 -21.51 27.07
N GLN A 224 -10.56 -21.07 26.55
CA GLN A 224 -11.79 -21.88 26.49
C GLN A 224 -11.84 -22.83 25.29
N GLY A 225 -10.94 -22.63 24.33
CA GLY A 225 -10.87 -23.41 23.09
C GLY A 225 -9.93 -24.62 23.16
N LEU A 226 -9.42 -25.01 21.99
CA LEU A 226 -8.42 -26.07 21.87
C LEU A 226 -7.11 -25.69 22.60
N PRO A 227 -6.39 -26.67 23.19
CA PRO A 227 -5.13 -26.45 23.90
C PRO A 227 -3.97 -26.22 22.91
N LEU A 228 -4.03 -25.11 22.17
CA LEU A 228 -3.03 -24.68 21.20
C LEU A 228 -2.10 -23.62 21.81
N ASP A 229 -0.89 -23.49 21.28
CA ASP A 229 0.04 -22.43 21.69
C ASP A 229 -0.60 -21.06 21.43
N GLN A 230 -0.73 -20.26 22.48
CA GLN A 230 -1.32 -18.93 22.41
C GLN A 230 -0.48 -17.99 21.54
N ASN A 231 0.85 -18.13 21.53
CA ASN A 231 1.73 -17.23 20.77
C ASN A 231 1.43 -17.34 19.26
N VAL A 232 1.26 -18.56 18.76
CA VAL A 232 0.98 -18.80 17.35
C VAL A 232 -0.40 -18.26 16.95
N GLN A 233 -1.38 -18.35 17.86
CA GLN A 233 -2.71 -17.78 17.67
C GLN A 233 -2.67 -16.24 17.65
N PHE A 234 -1.94 -15.62 18.59
CA PHE A 234 -1.75 -14.16 18.61
C PHE A 234 -1.02 -13.66 17.37
N ASP A 235 0.01 -14.37 16.91
CA ASP A 235 0.74 -14.01 15.70
C ASP A 235 -0.15 -14.07 14.47
N LEU A 236 -1.04 -15.06 14.39
CA LEU A 236 -2.03 -15.12 13.31
C LEU A 236 -3.03 -13.96 13.38
N LEU A 237 -3.57 -13.66 14.57
CA LEU A 237 -4.50 -12.55 14.77
C LEU A 237 -3.87 -11.19 14.42
N ARG A 238 -2.61 -10.97 14.81
CA ARG A 238 -1.83 -9.78 14.43
C ARG A 238 -1.63 -9.68 12.93
N TYR A 239 -1.35 -10.82 12.28
CA TYR A 239 -1.22 -10.87 10.83
C TYR A 239 -2.54 -10.54 10.12
N LEU A 240 -3.67 -11.06 10.61
CA LEU A 240 -5.01 -10.80 10.06
C LEU A 240 -5.42 -9.32 10.20
N GLY A 241 -4.99 -8.62 11.26
CA GLY A 241 -5.37 -7.23 11.49
C GLY A 241 -6.89 -7.10 11.64
N ASN A 242 -7.54 -6.30 10.78
CA ASN A 242 -9.00 -6.17 10.70
C ASN A 242 -9.61 -7.31 9.88
N TYR A 243 -9.09 -7.51 8.68
CA TYR A 243 -9.46 -8.62 7.80
C TYR A 243 -8.34 -8.86 6.78
N LYS A 244 -8.26 -10.11 6.29
CA LYS A 244 -7.40 -10.49 5.17
C LYS A 244 -8.05 -11.60 4.35
N GLN A 245 -7.70 -11.68 3.07
CA GLN A 245 -8.10 -12.82 2.25
C GLN A 245 -7.34 -14.07 2.69
N PHE A 246 -8.01 -15.22 2.67
CA PHE A 246 -7.40 -16.50 3.07
C PHE A 246 -6.22 -16.90 2.16
N SER A 247 -6.30 -16.67 0.85
CA SER A 247 -5.18 -16.88 -0.08
C SER A 247 -3.94 -16.03 0.23
N GLU A 248 -4.12 -14.79 0.70
CA GLU A 248 -3.01 -13.92 1.13
C GLU A 248 -2.33 -14.47 2.39
N MET A 249 -3.11 -15.05 3.31
CA MET A 249 -2.57 -15.70 4.50
C MET A 249 -1.68 -16.89 4.11
N GLN A 250 -2.16 -17.74 3.19
CA GLN A 250 -1.40 -18.87 2.69
C GLN A 250 -0.13 -18.46 1.92
N THR A 251 -0.18 -17.36 1.18
CA THR A 251 0.97 -16.88 0.38
C THR A 251 2.05 -16.22 1.26
N ALA A 252 1.66 -15.37 2.22
CA ALA A 252 2.62 -14.63 3.05
C ALA A 252 3.23 -15.50 4.16
N LYS A 253 2.47 -16.46 4.67
CA LYS A 253 2.92 -17.43 5.66
C LYS A 253 2.47 -18.81 5.18
N PRO A 254 3.32 -19.54 4.41
CA PRO A 254 3.01 -20.90 3.97
C PRO A 254 3.04 -21.84 5.17
N LEU A 255 1.98 -21.79 5.96
CA LEU A 255 1.70 -22.70 7.06
C LEU A 255 1.20 -24.01 6.47
N LYS A 256 1.62 -25.11 7.08
CA LYS A 256 1.12 -26.42 6.69
C LYS A 256 -0.32 -26.59 7.14
N ARG A 257 -1.04 -27.49 6.48
CA ARG A 257 -2.45 -27.77 6.78
C ARG A 257 -2.65 -28.19 8.24
N SER A 258 -1.74 -28.99 8.78
CA SER A 258 -1.73 -29.39 10.20
C SER A 258 -1.58 -28.21 11.17
N GLU A 259 -0.95 -27.12 10.74
CA GLU A 259 -0.67 -25.95 11.58
C GLU A 259 -1.82 -24.95 11.56
N TRP A 260 -2.31 -24.57 10.37
CA TRP A 260 -3.30 -23.50 10.27
C TRP A 260 -4.74 -23.98 10.52
N VAL A 261 -5.08 -25.25 10.21
CA VAL A 261 -6.45 -25.76 10.37
C VAL A 261 -6.90 -25.72 11.84
N PRO A 262 -6.14 -26.24 12.82
CA PRO A 262 -6.56 -26.20 14.22
C PRO A 262 -6.69 -24.78 14.76
N ILE A 263 -5.76 -23.90 14.37
CA ILE A 263 -5.77 -22.50 14.79
C ILE A 263 -7.02 -21.80 14.27
N LEU A 264 -7.27 -21.88 12.95
CA LEU A 264 -8.39 -21.18 12.34
C LEU A 264 -9.72 -21.76 12.83
N PHE A 265 -9.82 -23.08 12.97
CA PHE A 265 -10.96 -23.75 13.58
C PHE A 265 -11.24 -23.22 14.98
N ASN A 266 -10.22 -23.11 15.82
CA ASN A 266 -10.37 -22.59 17.19
C ASN A 266 -10.86 -21.13 17.19
N LEU A 267 -10.24 -20.27 16.39
CA LEU A 267 -10.60 -18.85 16.30
C LEU A 267 -12.01 -18.62 15.77
N VAL A 268 -12.46 -19.43 14.81
CA VAL A 268 -13.83 -19.36 14.27
C VAL A 268 -14.85 -19.90 15.28
N THR A 269 -14.55 -21.01 15.94
CA THR A 269 -15.44 -21.61 16.96
C THR A 269 -15.64 -20.68 18.16
N LEU A 270 -14.59 -19.96 18.56
CA LEU A 270 -14.64 -18.96 19.63
C LEU A 270 -15.27 -17.62 19.18
N GLY A 271 -15.62 -17.48 17.89
CA GLY A 271 -16.20 -16.25 17.34
C GLY A 271 -15.23 -15.06 17.27
N ILE A 272 -13.93 -15.31 17.43
CA ILE A 272 -12.86 -14.29 17.32
C ILE A 272 -12.63 -13.95 15.85
N VAL A 273 -12.75 -14.94 14.97
CA VAL A 273 -12.66 -14.76 13.51
C VAL A 273 -13.97 -15.19 12.86
N SER A 274 -14.47 -14.42 11.90
CA SER A 274 -15.60 -14.82 11.05
C SER A 274 -15.19 -14.90 9.60
N ILE A 275 -15.77 -15.84 8.86
CA ILE A 275 -15.51 -16.06 7.44
C ILE A 275 -16.59 -15.34 6.62
N ALA A 276 -16.19 -14.59 5.60
CA ALA A 276 -17.09 -13.87 4.70
C ALA A 276 -16.69 -14.02 3.23
N GLU A 277 -17.66 -14.00 2.31
CA GLU A 277 -17.41 -14.13 0.87
C GLU A 277 -16.96 -12.81 0.22
N THR A 278 -17.42 -11.68 0.76
CA THR A 278 -16.97 -10.34 0.35
C THR A 278 -16.07 -9.78 1.44
N PRO A 279 -15.13 -8.87 1.12
CA PRO A 279 -14.49 -8.09 2.17
C PRO A 279 -15.59 -7.41 2.98
N PRO A 280 -15.35 -7.08 4.26
CA PRO A 280 -16.24 -6.16 4.96
C PRO A 280 -16.47 -4.98 4.01
N GLN A 281 -17.70 -4.80 3.52
CA GLN A 281 -18.03 -3.54 2.90
C GLN A 281 -17.74 -2.52 3.98
N ASP A 282 -16.91 -1.53 3.68
CA ASP A 282 -16.62 -0.44 4.59
C ASP A 282 -17.90 0.38 4.84
N SER A 283 -18.89 -0.21 5.51
CA SER A 283 -19.86 0.48 6.36
C SER A 283 -19.17 1.03 7.62
N THR A 284 -17.84 0.96 7.67
CA THR A 284 -16.98 1.78 8.49
C THR A 284 -15.66 2.09 7.74
N HIS A 285 -15.66 3.11 6.87
CA HIS A 285 -14.82 4.24 7.31
C HIS A 285 -15.33 4.48 8.71
N ALA A 286 -14.58 4.14 9.77
CA ALA A 286 -14.89 4.68 11.09
C ALA A 286 -15.22 6.13 10.78
N ALA A 287 -16.49 6.54 10.94
CA ALA A 287 -16.90 7.88 10.58
C ALA A 287 -15.81 8.72 11.20
N VAL A 288 -14.99 9.41 10.39
CA VAL A 288 -13.91 10.20 10.94
C VAL A 288 -14.66 11.05 11.92
N VAL A 289 -14.51 10.75 13.20
CA VAL A 289 -15.19 11.51 14.23
C VAL A 289 -14.51 12.82 14.00
N GLU A 290 -15.22 13.76 13.37
CA GLU A 290 -14.75 15.11 13.22
C GLU A 290 -14.53 15.54 14.65
N GLU A 291 -13.28 15.40 15.10
CA GLU A 291 -12.88 15.85 16.40
C GLU A 291 -13.24 17.32 16.37
N GLN A 292 -14.14 17.74 17.25
CA GLN A 292 -14.58 19.12 17.29
C GLN A 292 -13.37 19.96 17.66
N ILE A 293 -12.70 20.51 16.65
CA ILE A 293 -11.55 21.38 16.83
C ILE A 293 -12.08 22.61 17.54
N ASP A 294 -11.67 22.80 18.79
CA ASP A 294 -11.99 24.02 19.52
C ASP A 294 -11.16 25.18 18.97
N TYR A 295 -11.71 25.83 17.94
CA TYR A 295 -11.14 27.02 17.33
C TYR A 295 -10.94 28.17 18.32
N ASN A 296 -11.69 28.21 19.44
CA ASN A 296 -11.49 29.24 20.46
C ASN A 296 -10.20 28.98 21.25
N SER A 297 -9.91 27.72 21.58
CA SER A 297 -8.64 27.32 22.20
C SER A 297 -7.45 27.57 21.26
N LEU A 298 -7.61 27.29 19.96
CA LEU A 298 -6.60 27.66 18.95
C LEU A 298 -6.38 29.17 18.90
N ALA A 299 -7.44 29.97 18.84
CA ALA A 299 -7.33 31.43 18.86
C ALA A 299 -6.68 31.94 20.16
N ALA A 300 -6.97 31.31 21.32
CA ALA A 300 -6.34 31.64 22.59
C ALA A 300 -4.84 31.34 22.60
N SER A 301 -4.39 30.27 21.94
CA SER A 301 -2.97 29.91 21.82
C SER A 301 -2.13 30.93 21.04
N LEU A 302 -2.75 31.71 20.15
CA LEU A 302 -2.07 32.76 19.39
C LEU A 302 -1.92 34.06 20.20
N LYS A 303 -2.73 34.27 21.24
CA LYS A 303 -2.70 35.52 22.04
C LYS A 303 -1.30 35.90 22.55
N PRO A 304 -0.49 34.99 23.13
CA PRO A 304 0.83 35.34 23.66
C PRO A 304 1.83 35.82 22.60
N ILE A 305 1.63 35.43 21.34
CA ILE A 305 2.50 35.79 20.22
C ILE A 305 1.92 36.91 19.35
N THR A 306 0.83 37.54 19.80
CA THR A 306 0.20 38.70 19.15
C THR A 306 0.29 39.93 20.04
N ARG A 307 0.46 41.13 19.45
CA ARG A 307 0.36 42.39 20.21
C ARG A 307 -1.09 42.83 20.31
N ALA A 308 -1.60 42.98 21.54
CA ALA A 308 -2.99 43.39 21.80
C ALA A 308 -3.38 44.71 21.12
N GLU A 309 -2.44 45.66 21.01
CA GLU A 309 -2.68 46.98 20.42
C GLU A 309 -2.92 46.96 18.91
N THR A 310 -2.45 45.93 18.20
CA THR A 310 -2.48 45.89 16.72
C THR A 310 -3.14 44.62 16.17
N GLY A 311 -3.34 43.60 17.00
CA GLY A 311 -3.98 42.34 16.61
C GLY A 311 -3.11 41.41 15.76
N ILE A 312 -1.83 41.71 15.54
CA ILE A 312 -0.93 40.97 14.65
C ILE A 312 0.27 40.36 15.41
N LEU A 313 1.00 39.46 14.75
CA LEU A 313 2.10 38.71 15.36
C LEU A 313 3.28 39.59 15.78
N ILE A 314 3.96 39.22 16.86
CA ILE A 314 5.25 39.82 17.25
C ILE A 314 6.38 39.41 16.29
N TYR A 315 7.43 40.22 16.21
CA TYR A 315 8.54 39.99 15.28
C TYR A 315 9.21 38.60 15.42
N PRO A 316 9.53 38.09 16.62
CA PRO A 316 10.07 36.73 16.75
C PRO A 316 9.15 35.64 16.19
N ALA A 317 7.83 35.78 16.35
CA ALA A 317 6.85 34.83 15.82
C ALA A 317 6.78 34.93 14.29
N LEU A 318 6.80 36.14 13.73
CA LEU A 318 6.88 36.36 12.28
C LEU A 318 8.14 35.68 11.69
N GLN A 319 9.31 35.87 12.30
CA GLN A 319 10.55 35.24 11.85
C GLN A 319 10.48 33.71 11.91
N TYR A 320 9.88 33.16 12.95
CA TYR A 320 9.67 31.72 13.07
C TYR A 320 8.83 31.17 11.89
N PHE A 321 7.70 31.79 11.60
CA PHE A 321 6.87 31.36 10.47
C PHE A 321 7.56 31.57 9.12
N LEU A 322 8.34 32.63 8.95
CA LEU A 322 9.14 32.83 7.76
C LEU A 322 10.17 31.72 7.56
N ALA A 323 10.83 31.29 8.65
CA ALA A 323 11.77 30.17 8.61
C ALA A 323 11.08 28.87 8.18
N GLN A 324 9.87 28.59 8.70
CA GLN A 324 9.09 27.42 8.28
C GLN A 324 8.80 27.42 6.78
N GLU A 325 8.40 28.56 6.22
CA GLU A 325 8.13 28.66 4.77
C GLU A 325 9.39 28.55 3.92
N ILE A 326 10.55 29.00 4.42
CA ILE A 326 11.83 28.78 3.75
C ILE A 326 12.22 27.30 3.77
N TYR A 327 11.97 26.58 4.87
CA TYR A 327 12.18 25.12 4.88
C TYR A 327 11.25 24.41 3.89
N ARG A 328 9.98 24.84 3.77
CA ARG A 328 9.07 24.33 2.74
C ARG A 328 9.57 24.61 1.33
N ASN A 329 10.14 25.78 1.08
CA ASN A 329 10.77 26.06 -0.20
C ASN A 329 11.95 25.12 -0.48
N GLN A 330 12.83 24.90 0.50
CA GLN A 330 14.00 24.05 0.34
C GLN A 330 13.65 22.57 0.08
N LEU A 331 12.58 22.07 0.71
CA LEU A 331 12.14 20.68 0.57
C LEU A 331 11.27 20.44 -0.66
N CYS A 332 10.35 21.37 -0.96
CA CYS A 332 9.30 21.16 -1.96
C CYS A 332 9.38 22.10 -3.17
N GLY A 333 10.31 23.07 -3.18
CA GLY A 333 10.41 24.09 -4.23
C GLY A 333 9.29 25.14 -4.22
N ILE A 334 8.43 25.16 -3.19
CA ILE A 334 7.29 26.08 -3.10
C ILE A 334 7.79 27.50 -2.80
N PRO A 335 7.47 28.52 -3.63
CA PRO A 335 8.01 29.87 -3.44
C PRO A 335 7.39 30.56 -2.22
N VAL A 336 8.14 31.46 -1.59
CA VAL A 336 7.65 32.33 -0.51
C VAL A 336 8.08 33.77 -0.78
N THR A 337 7.15 34.71 -0.59
CA THR A 337 7.43 36.14 -0.71
C THR A 337 7.26 36.84 0.63
N LEU A 338 8.17 37.75 0.94
CA LEU A 338 8.10 38.65 2.08
C LEU A 338 7.84 40.07 1.58
N ALA A 339 6.74 40.69 2.02
CA ALA A 339 6.43 42.09 1.79
C ALA A 339 6.57 42.87 3.10
N VAL A 340 7.57 43.74 3.21
CA VAL A 340 7.80 44.63 4.35
C VAL A 340 7.20 45.99 4.03
N PHE A 341 6.51 46.62 4.98
CA PHE A 341 5.88 47.91 4.76
C PHE A 341 5.91 48.85 5.96
N SER A 342 5.79 50.14 5.67
CA SER A 342 5.64 51.23 6.63
C SER A 342 4.37 52.03 6.31
N ILE A 343 3.78 52.66 7.32
CA ILE A 343 2.54 53.43 7.20
C ILE A 343 2.88 54.89 7.54
N LYS A 344 2.47 55.83 6.68
CA LYS A 344 2.73 57.26 6.85
C LYS A 344 1.44 58.06 6.84
N MET A 345 1.38 59.08 7.70
CA MET A 345 0.34 60.09 7.72
C MET A 345 0.84 61.36 7.03
N HIS A 346 0.09 61.86 6.05
CA HIS A 346 0.42 63.11 5.35
C HIS A 346 -0.29 64.35 5.94
N GLU A 347 -1.20 64.16 6.89
CA GLU A 347 -1.86 65.28 7.55
C GLU A 347 -0.94 65.93 8.59
N VAL A 348 -0.61 67.21 8.37
CA VAL A 348 0.33 67.95 9.21
C VAL A 348 -0.18 68.04 10.65
N GLY A 349 0.63 67.59 11.62
CA GLY A 349 0.32 67.67 13.05
C GLY A 349 -0.53 66.53 13.59
N LYS A 350 -0.86 65.51 12.80
CA LYS A 350 -1.50 64.27 13.26
C LYS A 350 -0.53 63.09 13.16
N GLU A 351 -0.46 62.30 14.21
CA GLU A 351 0.23 61.01 14.23
C GLU A 351 -0.80 59.88 14.29
N LEU A 352 -0.44 58.72 13.74
CA LEU A 352 -1.29 57.54 13.80
C LEU A 352 -1.28 56.98 15.23
N THR A 353 -2.47 56.84 15.80
CA THR A 353 -2.65 56.18 17.09
C THR A 353 -2.61 54.67 16.92
N ASN A 354 -2.39 53.92 18.00
CA ASN A 354 -2.48 52.46 17.99
C ASN A 354 -3.85 51.96 17.50
N LEU A 355 -4.93 52.71 17.72
CA LEU A 355 -6.26 52.37 17.24
C LEU A 355 -6.37 52.47 15.71
N ASP A 356 -5.70 53.46 15.11
CA ASP A 356 -5.65 53.62 13.65
C ASP A 356 -4.87 52.48 13.00
N ILE A 357 -3.75 52.11 13.61
CA ILE A 357 -2.96 50.95 13.18
C ILE A 357 -3.80 49.68 13.31
N PHE A 358 -4.54 49.50 14.40
CA PHE A 358 -5.43 48.36 14.56
C PHE A 358 -6.48 48.27 13.45
N ASP A 359 -7.16 49.38 13.14
CA ASP A 359 -8.18 49.42 12.08
C ASP A 359 -7.56 49.09 10.70
N ILE A 360 -6.34 49.57 10.40
CA ILE A 360 -5.59 49.20 9.18
C ILE A 360 -5.24 47.71 9.16
N MET A 361 -4.70 47.17 10.25
CA MET A 361 -4.31 45.77 10.32
C MET A 361 -5.51 44.83 10.24
N ALA A 362 -6.66 45.22 10.79
CA ALA A 362 -7.92 44.50 10.63
C ALA A 362 -8.35 44.45 9.16
N GLN A 363 -8.29 45.58 8.45
CA GLN A 363 -8.58 45.62 7.01
C GLN A 363 -7.63 44.72 6.20
N ILE A 364 -6.33 44.74 6.49
CA ILE A 364 -5.35 43.88 5.82
C ILE A 364 -5.63 42.40 6.13
N THR A 365 -6.02 42.09 7.37
CA THR A 365 -6.34 40.73 7.82
C THR A 365 -7.56 40.15 7.11
N GLU A 366 -8.56 40.98 6.79
CA GLU A 366 -9.74 40.57 6.02
C GLU A 366 -9.43 40.33 4.54
N MET A 367 -8.50 41.11 3.96
CA MET A 367 -8.15 41.00 2.53
C MET A 367 -7.13 39.91 2.22
N LYS A 368 -6.25 39.56 3.17
CA LYS A 368 -5.23 38.52 2.98
C LYS A 368 -5.85 37.12 2.99
N ARG A 369 -5.16 36.12 2.44
CA ARG A 369 -5.59 34.72 2.54
C ARG A 369 -5.44 34.21 3.98
N PRO A 370 -6.18 33.17 4.39
CA PRO A 370 -6.02 32.57 5.72
C PRO A 370 -4.58 32.12 6.02
N ILE A 371 -3.86 31.63 5.00
CA ILE A 371 -2.48 31.18 5.10
C ILE A 371 -1.44 32.32 5.09
N ASP A 372 -1.83 33.53 4.69
CA ASP A 372 -0.92 34.68 4.69
C ASP A 372 -0.72 35.16 6.13
N ILE A 373 0.50 35.56 6.48
CA ILE A 373 0.88 35.82 7.87
C ILE A 373 1.28 37.29 8.02
N LEU A 374 0.56 38.02 8.87
CA LEU A 374 0.77 39.44 9.13
C LEU A 374 1.40 39.62 10.52
N GLY A 375 2.45 40.44 10.60
CA GLY A 375 3.12 40.71 11.88
C GLY A 375 3.99 41.96 11.87
N HIS A 376 4.50 42.28 13.06
CA HIS A 376 5.51 43.33 13.26
C HIS A 376 6.84 42.88 12.67
N PHE A 377 7.53 43.78 11.97
CA PHE A 377 8.87 43.57 11.45
C PHE A 377 9.92 44.30 12.32
N GLN A 378 9.62 45.53 12.73
CA GLN A 378 10.44 46.32 13.67
C GLN A 378 9.52 47.22 14.53
N THR A 379 9.97 48.40 14.92
CA THR A 379 9.21 49.33 15.78
C THR A 379 8.02 49.96 15.05
N PHE A 380 8.23 50.47 13.84
CA PHE A 380 7.22 51.14 13.02
C PHE A 380 7.05 50.50 11.63
N GLU A 381 7.44 49.23 11.54
CA GLU A 381 7.51 48.48 10.30
C GLU A 381 6.79 47.16 10.50
N TYR A 382 6.08 46.75 9.46
CA TYR A 382 5.22 45.57 9.44
C TYR A 382 5.61 44.69 8.27
N ALA A 383 5.17 43.45 8.29
CA ALA A 383 5.43 42.54 7.19
C ALA A 383 4.29 41.54 6.99
N LEU A 384 4.13 41.16 5.73
CA LEU A 384 3.23 40.14 5.24
C LEU A 384 4.06 39.03 4.59
N ILE A 385 3.98 37.82 5.16
CA ILE A 385 4.50 36.61 4.55
C ILE A 385 3.41 36.06 3.63
N LEU A 386 3.78 35.77 2.39
CA LEU A 386 2.91 35.26 1.35
C LEU A 386 3.42 33.88 0.91
N PRO A 387 2.96 32.79 1.58
CA PRO A 387 3.29 31.43 1.19
C PRO A 387 2.79 31.10 -0.21
N ASN A 388 3.54 30.23 -0.90
CA ASN A 388 3.22 29.73 -2.24
C ASN A 388 2.91 30.86 -3.24
N MET A 389 3.72 31.92 -3.21
CA MET A 389 3.51 33.11 -4.04
C MET A 389 4.85 33.69 -4.48
N GLY A 390 5.00 33.92 -5.80
CA GLY A 390 6.12 34.66 -6.38
C GLY A 390 5.93 36.18 -6.30
N SER A 391 7.01 36.94 -6.49
CA SER A 391 7.05 38.35 -6.10
C SER A 391 6.15 39.25 -6.97
N ARG A 392 5.95 38.89 -8.24
CA ARG A 392 5.03 39.61 -9.14
C ARG A 392 3.56 39.43 -8.72
N ALA A 393 3.18 38.23 -8.31
CA ALA A 393 1.83 37.97 -7.81
C ALA A 393 1.60 38.68 -6.47
N ALA A 394 2.61 38.66 -5.59
CA ALA A 394 2.60 39.42 -4.34
C ALA A 394 2.45 40.92 -4.55
N ALA A 395 3.14 41.50 -5.56
CA ALA A 395 2.98 42.91 -5.92
C ALA A 395 1.53 43.28 -6.22
N ASN A 396 0.82 42.45 -6.97
CA ASN A 396 -0.61 42.68 -7.25
C ASN A 396 -1.48 42.60 -5.98
N VAL A 397 -1.16 41.70 -5.05
CA VAL A 397 -1.89 41.58 -3.78
C VAL A 397 -1.67 42.82 -2.92
N VAL A 398 -0.42 43.26 -2.73
CA VAL A 398 -0.15 44.44 -1.90
C VAL A 398 -0.65 45.74 -2.54
N GLN A 399 -0.68 45.85 -3.87
CA GLN A 399 -1.30 46.97 -4.57
C GLN A 399 -2.81 47.03 -4.31
N LYS A 400 -3.50 45.88 -4.32
CA LYS A 400 -4.92 45.82 -3.94
C LYS A 400 -5.11 46.26 -2.49
N ILE A 401 -4.28 45.76 -1.58
CA ILE A 401 -4.30 46.16 -0.17
C ILE A 401 -4.15 47.68 -0.04
N GLN A 402 -3.16 48.26 -0.72
CA GLN A 402 -2.91 49.69 -0.72
C GLN A 402 -4.10 50.50 -1.24
N SER A 403 -4.71 50.07 -2.35
CA SER A 403 -5.86 50.77 -2.95
C SER A 403 -7.12 50.76 -2.07
N ALA A 404 -7.20 49.85 -1.10
CA ALA A 404 -8.33 49.75 -0.17
C ALA A 404 -8.19 50.68 1.05
N ILE A 405 -6.98 51.10 1.42
CA ILE A 405 -6.73 51.92 2.63
C ILE A 405 -7.53 53.22 2.67
N PRO A 406 -7.69 53.99 1.57
CA PRO A 406 -8.50 55.20 1.59
C PRO A 406 -9.99 54.98 1.94
N SER A 407 -10.48 53.74 1.80
CA SER A 407 -11.88 53.37 2.10
C SER A 407 -12.07 52.86 3.53
N VAL A 408 -11.00 52.73 4.32
CA VAL A 408 -11.08 52.27 5.71
C VAL A 408 -11.79 53.32 6.57
N THR A 409 -12.74 52.86 7.38
CA THR A 409 -13.43 53.71 8.36
C THR A 409 -12.68 53.67 9.69
N PHE A 410 -12.01 54.76 10.01
CA PHE A 410 -11.21 54.90 11.24
C PHE A 410 -12.08 55.33 12.42
N LYS A 411 -11.99 54.61 13.54
CA LYS A 411 -12.72 54.98 14.77
C LYS A 411 -12.27 56.31 15.37
N SER A 412 -11.04 56.73 15.08
CA SER A 412 -10.48 58.02 15.48
C SER A 412 -11.04 59.22 14.68
N GLY A 413 -11.75 58.97 13.57
CA GLY A 413 -12.26 60.01 12.66
C GLY A 413 -11.23 60.55 11.67
N ILE A 414 -10.08 59.88 11.51
CA ILE A 414 -9.08 60.20 10.48
C ILE A 414 -9.58 59.79 9.08
N ASN A 415 -9.18 60.56 8.06
CA ASN A 415 -9.45 60.22 6.68
C ASN A 415 -8.34 59.31 6.11
N GLY A 416 -8.70 58.09 5.69
CA GLY A 416 -7.79 57.13 5.07
C GLY A 416 -7.08 57.65 3.82
N ALA A 417 -7.64 58.65 3.14
CA ALA A 417 -7.00 59.28 1.97
C ALA A 417 -5.68 60.00 2.31
N ASN A 418 -5.46 60.36 3.58
CA ASN A 418 -4.22 60.99 4.06
C ASN A 418 -3.16 59.96 4.46
N ILE A 419 -3.43 58.66 4.30
CA ILE A 419 -2.55 57.57 4.71
C ILE A 419 -1.94 56.92 3.47
N THR A 420 -0.63 56.75 3.48
CA THR A 420 0.09 55.98 2.47
C THR A 420 0.78 54.80 3.12
N ILE A 421 0.88 53.71 2.35
CA ILE A 421 1.60 52.50 2.76
C ILE A 421 2.65 52.20 1.69
N ASP A 422 3.91 52.14 2.11
CA ASP A 422 5.04 51.87 1.25
C ASP A 422 5.47 50.41 1.43
N PHE A 423 5.44 49.60 0.36
CA PHE A 423 5.78 48.18 0.35
C PHE A 423 7.11 47.90 -0.35
N GLY A 424 7.95 47.10 0.28
CA GLY A 424 9.13 46.45 -0.29
C GLY A 424 8.95 44.94 -0.34
N ILE A 425 9.16 44.34 -1.51
CA ILE A 425 8.87 42.93 -1.77
C ILE A 425 10.15 42.21 -2.16
N ALA A 426 10.45 41.09 -1.52
CA ALA A 426 11.48 40.16 -1.98
C ALA A 426 10.97 38.72 -1.85
N GLY A 427 11.47 37.81 -2.69
CA GLY A 427 10.97 36.44 -2.77
C GLY A 427 12.07 35.40 -2.90
N VAL A 428 11.78 34.20 -2.39
CA VAL A 428 12.59 32.99 -2.54
C VAL A 428 11.85 32.04 -3.49
N PRO A 429 12.50 31.50 -4.53
CA PRO A 429 13.94 31.60 -4.84
C PRO A 429 14.31 32.78 -5.76
N GLU A 430 13.35 33.61 -6.19
CA GLU A 430 13.54 34.60 -7.26
C GLU A 430 14.67 35.61 -7.02
N HIS A 431 14.79 36.11 -5.79
CA HIS A 431 15.72 37.19 -5.42
C HIS A 431 16.79 36.72 -4.43
N CYS A 432 16.47 35.71 -3.63
CA CYS A 432 17.26 35.27 -2.49
C CYS A 432 17.12 33.76 -2.31
N THR A 433 18.09 33.13 -1.63
CA THR A 433 18.06 31.69 -1.32
C THR A 433 17.93 31.38 0.17
N SER A 434 18.02 32.39 1.04
CA SER A 434 18.01 32.22 2.50
C SER A 434 17.29 33.35 3.22
N MET A 435 16.85 33.09 4.46
CA MET A 435 16.20 34.09 5.30
C MET A 435 17.07 35.31 5.55
N GLY A 436 18.39 35.08 5.74
CA GLY A 436 19.37 36.13 5.99
C GLY A 436 19.54 37.10 4.82
N GLN A 437 19.24 36.68 3.58
CA GLN A 437 19.21 37.55 2.40
C GLN A 437 17.83 38.17 2.17
N LEU A 438 16.77 37.40 2.40
CA LEU A 438 15.39 37.82 2.13
C LEU A 438 14.95 39.03 2.96
N ILE A 439 15.22 39.01 4.27
CA ILE A 439 14.86 40.08 5.21
C ILE A 439 15.48 41.43 4.80
N PRO A 440 16.82 41.54 4.60
CA PRO A 440 17.42 42.80 4.18
C PRO A 440 17.00 43.21 2.76
N ALA A 441 16.81 42.27 1.82
CA ALA A 441 16.36 42.58 0.47
C ALA A 441 14.97 43.25 0.47
N ALA A 442 14.00 42.69 1.20
CA ALA A 442 12.66 43.28 1.31
C ALA A 442 12.70 44.65 2.00
N ALA A 443 13.52 44.80 3.06
CA ALA A 443 13.68 46.08 3.76
C ALA A 443 14.34 47.15 2.88
N GLU A 444 15.32 46.78 2.06
CA GLU A 444 15.94 47.69 1.09
C GLU A 444 14.95 48.12 0.01
N ALA A 445 14.19 47.18 -0.56
CA ALA A 445 13.14 47.49 -1.52
C ALA A 445 12.12 48.48 -0.95
N ARG A 446 11.75 48.33 0.33
CA ARG A 446 10.83 49.27 1.00
C ARG A 446 11.45 50.66 1.13
N LYS A 447 12.71 50.77 1.58
CA LYS A 447 13.41 52.06 1.64
C LYS A 447 13.45 52.76 0.29
N ARG A 448 13.63 52.01 -0.80
CA ARG A 448 13.57 52.55 -2.17
C ARG A 448 12.14 52.95 -2.57
N ALA A 449 11.10 52.23 -2.11
CA ALA A 449 9.71 52.63 -2.28
C ALA A 449 9.41 53.96 -1.59
N GLU A 450 9.98 54.21 -0.40
CA GLU A 450 9.81 55.46 0.34
C GLU A 450 10.49 56.67 -0.34
N SER A 451 11.61 56.45 -1.03
CA SER A 451 12.36 57.52 -1.73
C SER A 451 11.88 57.78 -3.16
N THR A 452 11.18 56.82 -3.75
CA THR A 452 10.66 56.89 -5.12
C THR A 452 9.17 57.25 -5.07
N SER A 453 8.61 57.85 -6.12
CA SER A 453 7.14 58.07 -6.22
C SER A 453 6.32 56.78 -6.38
N SER A 454 6.92 55.60 -6.16
CA SER A 454 6.28 54.30 -6.29
C SER A 454 6.22 53.62 -4.92
N ASN A 455 5.04 53.63 -4.33
CA ASN A 455 4.77 53.08 -3.01
C ASN A 455 4.82 51.53 -2.96
N VAL A 456 5.04 50.85 -4.08
CA VAL A 456 5.27 49.40 -4.13
C VAL A 456 6.52 49.15 -4.95
N MET A 457 7.49 48.45 -4.37
CA MET A 457 8.74 48.13 -5.03
C MET A 457 9.12 46.67 -4.81
N VAL A 458 9.41 45.96 -5.90
CA VAL A 458 10.00 44.62 -5.88
C VAL A 458 11.52 44.78 -5.88
N TYR A 459 12.21 44.01 -5.04
CA TYR A 459 13.65 43.99 -4.97
C TYR A 459 14.25 43.63 -6.33
N GLN A 460 15.33 44.31 -6.68
CA GLN A 460 16.13 44.03 -7.87
C GLN A 460 17.56 43.88 -7.39
N SER A 461 18.14 42.71 -7.64
CA SER A 461 19.52 42.31 -7.29
C SER A 461 20.57 43.06 -8.09
#